data_AF-A0AAD5AEM9-F1
#
_entry.id   AF-A0AAD5AEM9-F1
#
_cell.length_a   1.000
_cell.length_b   1.000
_cell.length_c   1.000
_cell.angle_alpha   90.00
_cell.angle_beta   90.00
_cell.angle_gamma   90.00
#
_symmetry.space_group_name_H-M   'P 1'
#
loop_
_entity.id
_entity.type
_entity.pdbx_description
1 polymer ?
#
loop_
_entity_poly.entity_id
_entity_poly.type
_entity_poly.pdbx_seq_one_letter_code
_entity_poly.pdbx_strand_id
1 'polypeptide(L)'
;MEKNILIEYILEAQKLCLQHIYDPHQVENYFFWQIMELSCNENGKVNMCKIAPLLFNGYSMLKKKAPELNINLKTWCIPLVQLLYSSGLDDERREAVILMGDDLASKGLIYAAHICYVLAKLELGSRSQFQLIGCDRIPFGLMVQEQAFIRTEMYEYILSISSGLAQPSFQIFKLCHASRLAMYGQLDLAREYCKTIAMAALSFPDSFKRTFYNRLLSMSLKLFEGKRTKSDWLMDIWQLRDIKLADTKLNIHIYECCRNIGKSLTLKPPNPGVFHLLYNVGEALGKGHFGYVNAGVQKKDGKKVAIKYIDKKSNIRLTNVPSRMYEVPLEVALMKAVSAQPRCNNVIALLDWFDLPNHIIMVLQHPSPCMNLSDYLQLQKNPLSEAQARKIMRQVVWATRHCAARGVIHRDIKADNLLINTETLVVKLIDFGCGDWLLDTPYTDYAGANFLMPPEFLLHGKYMGIPATIWNLGIILYNLLTGDFPIKIDNDLYFGLLNLQPDVSPECFELIMWCLELNPELRPSFEDILGHEWFECGFQDNVQIPQAPKTGKSRNAKRDERR
;
A
#
# COMPACT_ATOMS: atom_id res chain seq x y z
N MET A 1 3.01 -19.12 25.87
CA MET A 1 3.58 -18.76 27.19
C MET A 1 2.64 -19.30 28.26
N GLU A 2 3.12 -19.95 29.32
CA GLU A 2 2.24 -20.39 30.42
C GLU A 2 1.76 -19.20 31.27
N LYS A 3 0.56 -19.29 31.87
CA LYS A 3 -0.06 -18.20 32.66
C LYS A 3 0.87 -17.63 33.74
N ASN A 4 1.68 -18.48 34.39
CA ASN A 4 2.58 -18.06 35.46
C ASN A 4 3.75 -17.20 34.93
N ILE A 5 4.34 -17.57 33.81
CA ILE A 5 5.41 -16.81 33.15
C ILE A 5 4.90 -15.43 32.73
N LEU A 6 3.66 -15.36 32.26
CA LEU A 6 3.01 -14.10 31.90
C LEU A 6 2.84 -13.18 33.12
N ILE A 7 2.38 -13.71 34.26
CA ILE A 7 2.22 -12.93 35.49
C ILE A 7 3.57 -12.39 35.95
N GLU A 8 4.63 -13.21 35.92
CA GLU A 8 5.98 -12.77 36.26
C GLU A 8 6.46 -11.62 35.37
N TYR A 9 6.23 -11.71 34.06
CA TYR A 9 6.55 -10.63 33.12
C TYR A 9 5.79 -9.35 33.45
N ILE A 10 4.48 -9.44 33.70
CA ILE A 10 3.64 -8.28 34.02
C ILE A 10 4.13 -7.60 35.31
N LEU A 11 4.47 -8.39 36.34
CA LEU A 11 5.00 -7.86 37.60
C LEU A 11 6.34 -7.13 37.40
N GLU A 12 7.23 -7.65 36.56
CA GLU A 12 8.49 -6.98 36.26
C GLU A 12 8.29 -5.68 35.46
N ALA A 13 7.37 -5.69 34.49
CA ALA A 13 7.01 -4.49 33.74
C ALA A 13 6.42 -3.39 34.65
N GLN A 14 5.61 -3.75 35.65
CA GLN A 14 5.12 -2.80 36.66
C GLN A 14 6.25 -2.18 37.47
N LYS A 15 7.25 -2.97 37.90
CA LYS A 15 8.41 -2.44 38.65
C LYS A 15 9.21 -1.44 37.82
N LEU A 16 9.46 -1.76 36.55
CA LEU A 16 10.18 -0.87 35.62
C LEU A 16 9.45 0.47 35.43
N CYS A 17 8.13 0.45 35.28
CA CYS A 17 7.33 1.67 35.19
C CYS A 17 7.51 2.55 36.44
N LEU A 18 7.54 1.94 37.64
CA LEU A 18 7.71 2.66 38.91
C LEU A 18 9.13 3.21 39.13
N GLN A 19 10.15 2.66 38.46
CA GLN A 19 11.52 3.20 38.47
C GLN A 19 11.64 4.46 37.62
N HIS A 20 10.83 4.57 36.56
CA HIS A 20 10.81 5.69 35.62
C HIS A 20 9.54 6.56 35.75
N ILE A 21 8.99 6.65 36.97
CA ILE A 21 7.69 7.28 37.26
C ILE A 21 7.55 8.74 36.78
N TYR A 22 8.64 9.49 36.66
CA TYR A 22 8.62 10.89 36.23
C TYR A 22 8.42 11.07 34.71
N ASP A 23 8.53 9.99 33.93
CA ASP A 23 8.04 9.96 32.55
C ASP A 23 6.52 9.75 32.60
N PRO A 24 5.70 10.72 32.14
CA PRO A 24 4.25 10.61 32.15
C PRO A 24 3.78 9.29 31.55
N HIS A 25 4.35 8.87 30.41
CA HIS A 25 3.96 7.64 29.70
C HIS A 25 4.13 6.38 30.56
N GLN A 26 5.11 6.35 31.47
CA GLN A 26 5.32 5.21 32.37
C GLN A 26 4.23 5.12 33.45
N VAL A 27 3.59 6.23 33.78
CA VAL A 27 2.45 6.25 34.70
C VAL A 27 1.25 5.55 34.07
N GLU A 28 0.87 5.92 32.84
CA GLU A 28 -0.23 5.21 32.16
C GLU A 28 0.14 3.74 31.86
N ASN A 29 1.40 3.46 31.53
CA ASN A 29 1.87 2.07 31.37
C ASN A 29 1.70 1.24 32.64
N TYR A 30 2.00 1.82 33.81
CA TYR A 30 1.81 1.15 35.09
C TYR A 30 0.35 0.71 35.26
N PHE A 31 -0.61 1.62 35.01
CA PHE A 31 -2.03 1.28 35.10
C PHE A 31 -2.45 0.23 34.08
N PHE A 32 -1.94 0.31 32.84
CA PHE A 32 -2.18 -0.74 31.83
C PHE A 32 -1.74 -2.12 32.36
N TRP A 33 -0.53 -2.23 32.89
CA TRP A 33 -0.02 -3.51 33.40
C TRP A 33 -0.78 -4.02 34.63
N GLN A 34 -1.26 -3.14 35.51
CA GLN A 34 -2.12 -3.56 36.63
C GLN A 34 -3.47 -4.13 36.15
N ILE A 35 -4.06 -3.52 35.11
CA ILE A 35 -5.31 -4.02 34.51
C ILE A 35 -5.06 -5.38 33.85
N MET A 36 -3.94 -5.55 33.15
CA MET A 36 -3.56 -6.83 32.53
C MET A 36 -3.32 -7.92 33.58
N GLU A 37 -2.67 -7.60 34.70
CA GLU A 37 -2.48 -8.54 35.82
C GLU A 37 -3.83 -9.03 36.37
N LEU A 38 -4.73 -8.10 36.70
CA LEU A 38 -6.04 -8.43 37.22
C LEU A 38 -6.84 -9.28 36.23
N SER A 39 -6.87 -8.86 34.96
CA SER A 39 -7.55 -9.60 33.89
C SER A 39 -6.97 -11.01 33.74
N CYS A 40 -5.65 -11.17 33.77
CA CYS A 40 -4.99 -12.48 33.72
C CYS A 40 -5.39 -13.37 34.91
N ASN A 41 -5.38 -12.82 36.12
CA ASN A 41 -5.83 -13.52 37.33
C ASN A 41 -7.30 -13.95 37.25
N GLU A 42 -8.15 -13.14 36.59
CA GLU A 42 -9.57 -13.44 36.32
C GLU A 42 -9.83 -14.23 35.02
N ASN A 43 -8.81 -14.90 34.48
CA ASN A 43 -8.91 -15.71 33.25
C ASN A 43 -9.42 -14.89 32.04
N GLY A 44 -8.88 -13.68 31.85
CA GLY A 44 -9.19 -12.75 30.76
C GLY A 44 -10.52 -12.00 30.93
N LYS A 45 -11.22 -12.15 32.06
CA LYS A 45 -12.41 -11.37 32.37
C LYS A 45 -12.00 -9.99 32.90
N VAL A 46 -12.67 -8.96 32.39
CA VAL A 46 -12.47 -7.57 32.82
C VAL A 46 -13.65 -7.23 33.73
N ASN A 47 -13.43 -7.25 35.05
CA ASN A 47 -14.44 -6.84 36.02
C ASN A 47 -14.25 -5.36 36.37
N MET A 48 -15.09 -4.51 35.77
CA MET A 48 -15.04 -3.05 35.95
C MET A 48 -15.13 -2.64 37.44
N CYS A 49 -15.92 -3.36 38.24
CA CYS A 49 -16.08 -3.08 39.67
C CYS A 49 -14.82 -3.37 40.49
N LYS A 50 -13.96 -4.29 40.03
CA LYS A 50 -12.66 -4.58 40.68
C LYS A 50 -11.54 -3.67 40.18
N ILE A 51 -11.67 -3.15 38.97
CA ILE A 51 -10.72 -2.23 38.36
C ILE A 51 -10.81 -0.84 38.99
N ALA A 52 -12.01 -0.38 39.34
CA ALA A 52 -12.19 0.94 39.94
C ALA A 52 -11.40 1.13 41.26
N PRO A 53 -11.44 0.18 42.23
CA PRO A 53 -10.57 0.23 43.41
C PRO A 53 -9.08 0.23 43.07
N LEU A 54 -8.66 -0.54 42.07
CA LEU A 54 -7.27 -0.65 41.64
C LEU A 54 -6.77 0.68 41.08
N LEU A 55 -7.53 1.31 40.17
CA LEU A 55 -7.22 2.64 39.63
C LEU A 55 -7.15 3.70 40.74
N PHE A 56 -8.11 3.68 41.67
CA PHE A 56 -8.15 4.64 42.78
C PHE A 56 -6.97 4.47 43.74
N ASN A 57 -6.62 3.24 44.09
CA ASN A 57 -5.47 2.94 44.95
C ASN A 57 -4.15 3.33 44.28
N GLY A 58 -3.99 3.00 43.00
CA GLY A 58 -2.83 3.42 42.20
C GLY A 58 -2.70 4.93 42.15
N TYR A 59 -3.80 5.65 41.86
CA TYR A 59 -3.84 7.11 41.91
C TYR A 59 -3.42 7.67 43.27
N SER A 60 -3.98 7.15 44.36
CA SER A 60 -3.64 7.63 45.71
C SER A 60 -2.18 7.36 46.08
N MET A 61 -1.61 6.23 45.64
CA MET A 61 -0.22 5.89 45.87
C MET A 61 0.71 6.82 45.08
N LEU A 62 0.47 6.96 43.77
CA LEU A 62 1.30 7.78 42.88
C LEU A 62 1.22 9.25 43.25
N LYS A 63 0.05 9.77 43.65
CA LYS A 63 -0.11 11.13 44.17
C LYS A 63 0.77 11.41 45.39
N LYS A 64 0.96 10.43 46.28
CA LYS A 64 1.84 10.57 47.45
C LYS A 64 3.32 10.52 47.06
N LYS A 65 3.68 9.69 46.07
CA LYS A 65 5.06 9.43 45.65
C LYS A 65 5.61 10.49 44.69
N ALA A 66 4.77 11.04 43.83
CA ALA A 66 5.09 11.98 42.76
C ALA A 66 3.96 13.04 42.60
N PRO A 67 3.89 14.05 43.49
CA PRO A 67 2.80 15.01 43.53
C PRO A 67 2.62 15.85 42.25
N GLU A 68 3.69 16.08 41.50
CA GLU A 68 3.74 16.84 40.24
C GLU A 68 2.96 16.17 39.08
N LEU A 69 2.82 14.85 39.10
CA LEU A 69 2.07 14.09 38.08
C LEU A 69 0.55 14.12 38.31
N ASN A 70 0.10 14.69 39.42
CA ASN A 70 -1.31 14.70 39.84
C ASN A 70 -2.23 15.43 38.85
N ILE A 71 -1.73 16.42 38.13
CA ILE A 71 -2.54 17.20 37.17
C ILE A 71 -3.02 16.29 36.04
N ASN A 72 -2.11 15.56 35.38
CA ASN A 72 -2.45 14.65 34.29
C ASN A 72 -3.38 13.53 34.79
N LEU A 73 -3.01 12.86 35.89
CA LEU A 73 -3.82 11.76 36.43
C LEU A 73 -5.26 12.17 36.78
N LYS A 74 -5.47 13.40 37.26
CA LYS A 74 -6.80 13.91 37.59
C LYS A 74 -7.68 14.09 36.34
N THR A 75 -7.08 14.30 35.16
CA THR A 75 -7.83 14.54 33.91
C THR A 75 -8.53 13.30 33.37
N TRP A 76 -8.01 12.10 33.64
CA TRP A 76 -8.55 10.85 33.09
C TRP A 76 -8.80 9.77 34.16
N CYS A 77 -7.95 9.60 35.17
CA CYS A 77 -8.05 8.48 36.11
C CYS A 77 -9.27 8.63 37.03
N ILE A 78 -9.50 9.83 37.59
CA ILE A 78 -10.65 10.08 38.47
C ILE A 78 -11.99 10.00 37.71
N PRO A 79 -12.17 10.63 36.55
CA PRO A 79 -13.41 10.49 35.79
C PRO A 79 -13.69 9.05 35.37
N LEU A 80 -12.64 8.29 34.99
CA LEU A 80 -12.79 6.88 34.65
C LEU A 80 -13.24 6.06 35.86
N VAL A 81 -12.66 6.26 37.04
CA VAL A 81 -13.10 5.62 38.28
C VAL A 81 -14.58 5.93 38.56
N GLN A 82 -15.01 7.17 38.38
CA GLN A 82 -16.42 7.56 38.59
C GLN A 82 -17.36 6.85 37.61
N LEU A 83 -16.99 6.73 36.34
CA LEU A 83 -17.76 5.98 35.34
C LEU A 83 -17.88 4.50 35.72
N LEU A 84 -16.79 3.88 36.15
CA LEU A 84 -16.78 2.47 36.55
C LEU A 84 -17.65 2.18 37.78
N TYR A 85 -17.87 3.17 38.65
CA TYR A 85 -18.77 3.08 39.81
C TYR A 85 -20.22 3.50 39.53
N SER A 86 -20.53 4.01 38.34
CA SER A 86 -21.87 4.48 38.02
C SER A 86 -22.90 3.34 38.06
N SER A 87 -24.13 3.63 38.48
CA SER A 87 -25.18 2.64 38.72
C SER A 87 -25.88 2.11 37.45
N GLY A 88 -25.24 2.22 36.28
CA GLY A 88 -25.79 1.78 34.99
C GLY A 88 -25.64 0.29 34.72
N LEU A 89 -26.30 -0.21 33.67
CA LEU A 89 -26.06 -1.58 33.16
C LEU A 89 -24.62 -1.69 32.63
N ASP A 90 -24.06 -2.92 32.58
CA ASP A 90 -22.68 -3.14 32.13
C ASP A 90 -22.44 -2.62 30.70
N ASP A 91 -23.42 -2.74 29.81
CA ASP A 91 -23.34 -2.23 28.43
C ASP A 91 -23.36 -0.70 28.36
N GLU A 92 -24.18 -0.03 29.18
CA GLU A 92 -24.22 1.44 29.26
C GLU A 92 -22.90 1.98 29.82
N ARG A 93 -22.36 1.32 30.85
CA ARG A 93 -21.05 1.65 31.42
C ARG A 93 -19.95 1.50 30.37
N ARG A 94 -19.98 0.41 29.61
CA ARG A 94 -19.03 0.16 28.52
C ARG A 94 -19.08 1.25 27.45
N GLU A 95 -20.26 1.64 27.01
CA GLU A 95 -20.43 2.72 26.02
C GLU A 95 -19.91 4.06 26.55
N ALA A 96 -20.20 4.39 27.82
CA ALA A 96 -19.69 5.60 28.44
C ALA A 96 -18.16 5.62 28.54
N VAL A 97 -17.53 4.46 28.82
CA VAL A 97 -16.08 4.31 28.81
C VAL A 97 -15.50 4.50 27.41
N ILE A 98 -16.18 4.00 26.36
CA ILE A 98 -15.77 4.23 24.96
C ILE A 98 -15.83 5.71 24.61
N LEU A 99 -16.93 6.40 24.92
CA LEU A 99 -17.11 7.83 24.66
C LEU A 99 -16.06 8.69 25.38
N MET A 100 -15.69 8.32 26.61
CA MET A 100 -14.58 8.95 27.32
C MET A 100 -13.25 8.71 26.60
N GLY A 101 -13.01 7.50 26.09
CA GLY A 101 -11.85 7.19 25.26
C GLY A 101 -11.77 8.09 24.02
N ASP A 102 -12.88 8.26 23.31
CA ASP A 102 -12.98 9.11 22.11
C ASP A 102 -12.65 10.59 22.45
N ASP A 103 -13.20 11.11 23.54
CA ASP A 103 -12.94 12.48 24.02
C ASP A 103 -11.46 12.69 24.39
N LEU A 104 -10.87 11.75 25.13
CA LEU A 104 -9.45 11.80 25.51
C LEU A 104 -8.53 11.74 24.28
N ALA A 105 -8.86 10.88 23.30
CA ALA A 105 -8.11 10.77 22.06
C ALA A 105 -8.14 12.09 21.27
N SER A 106 -9.30 12.74 21.18
CA SER A 106 -9.46 14.04 20.51
C SER A 106 -8.62 15.16 21.14
N LYS A 107 -8.30 15.03 22.44
CA LYS A 107 -7.45 15.97 23.20
C LYS A 107 -5.97 15.60 23.20
N GLY A 108 -5.58 14.54 22.50
CA GLY A 108 -4.20 14.07 22.44
C GLY A 108 -3.74 13.24 23.65
N LEU A 109 -4.66 12.84 24.55
CA LEU A 109 -4.37 11.98 25.71
C LEU A 109 -4.48 10.50 25.32
N ILE A 110 -3.65 10.10 24.37
CA ILE A 110 -3.72 8.81 23.66
C ILE A 110 -3.61 7.61 24.62
N TYR A 111 -2.66 7.64 25.56
CA TYR A 111 -2.43 6.56 26.52
C TYR A 111 -3.65 6.31 27.43
N ALA A 112 -4.28 7.39 27.91
CA ALA A 112 -5.47 7.31 28.74
C ALA A 112 -6.70 6.82 27.97
N ALA A 113 -6.85 7.26 26.71
CA ALA A 113 -7.90 6.76 25.82
C ALA A 113 -7.80 5.24 25.64
N HIS A 114 -6.59 4.70 25.50
CA HIS A 114 -6.37 3.25 25.34
C HIS A 114 -6.75 2.44 26.54
N ILE A 115 -6.46 2.93 27.75
CA ILE A 115 -6.92 2.27 28.98
C ILE A 115 -8.45 2.13 28.91
N CYS A 116 -9.18 3.16 28.47
CA CYS A 116 -10.63 3.09 28.32
C CYS A 116 -11.05 2.00 27.32
N TYR A 117 -10.43 1.95 26.13
CA TYR A 117 -10.78 0.96 25.12
C TYR A 117 -10.43 -0.49 25.51
N VAL A 118 -9.31 -0.70 26.21
CA VAL A 118 -8.93 -2.00 26.79
C VAL A 118 -9.97 -2.45 27.82
N LEU A 119 -10.43 -1.54 28.68
CA LEU A 119 -11.49 -1.82 29.66
C LEU A 119 -12.82 -2.13 29.00
N ALA A 120 -13.13 -1.44 27.91
CA ALA A 120 -14.30 -1.73 27.09
C ALA A 120 -14.13 -3.01 26.24
N LYS A 121 -12.97 -3.66 26.24
CA LYS A 121 -12.60 -4.76 25.33
C LYS A 121 -12.91 -4.43 23.86
N LEU A 122 -12.57 -3.22 23.42
CA LEU A 122 -12.75 -2.79 22.04
C LEU A 122 -11.74 -3.52 21.12
N GLU A 123 -12.16 -3.89 19.90
CA GLU A 123 -11.28 -4.45 18.88
C GLU A 123 -10.35 -3.36 18.28
N LEU A 124 -9.06 -3.65 18.07
CA LEU A 124 -8.15 -2.70 17.39
C LEU A 124 -8.59 -2.51 15.94
N GLY A 125 -8.54 -1.27 15.46
CA GLY A 125 -8.95 -0.90 14.10
C GLY A 125 -10.45 -0.61 13.94
N SER A 126 -11.27 -0.87 14.96
CA SER A 126 -12.71 -0.48 14.95
C SER A 126 -12.93 1.04 14.97
N ARG A 127 -11.89 1.82 15.29
CA ARG A 127 -11.92 3.28 15.34
C ARG A 127 -10.67 3.83 14.66
N SER A 128 -10.85 4.90 13.90
CA SER A 128 -9.77 5.61 13.20
C SER A 128 -8.71 6.19 14.16
N GLN A 129 -9.07 6.46 15.41
CA GLN A 129 -8.17 7.04 16.42
C GLN A 129 -7.62 6.00 17.43
N PHE A 130 -8.05 4.74 17.35
CA PHE A 130 -7.64 3.70 18.29
C PHE A 130 -6.43 2.92 17.76
N GLN A 131 -5.22 3.27 18.23
CA GLN A 131 -3.95 2.60 17.93
C GLN A 131 -3.27 2.22 19.25
N LEU A 132 -2.87 0.98 19.52
CA LEU A 132 -2.44 0.54 20.87
C LEU A 132 -1.29 1.36 21.51
N ILE A 133 -1.19 1.34 22.85
CA ILE A 133 -0.21 2.10 23.67
C ILE A 133 1.23 1.97 23.13
N GLY A 134 1.83 3.10 22.74
CA GLY A 134 3.19 3.18 22.18
C GLY A 134 3.25 3.14 20.64
N CYS A 135 2.10 3.06 19.99
CA CYS A 135 1.91 3.40 18.57
C CYS A 135 1.46 4.86 18.49
N ASP A 136 2.31 5.82 18.87
CA ASP A 136 2.01 7.21 18.57
C ASP A 136 2.00 7.38 17.04
N ARG A 137 0.81 7.54 16.44
CA ARG A 137 0.60 8.02 15.07
C ARG A 137 1.35 7.26 13.97
N ILE A 138 1.48 5.94 14.03
CA ILE A 138 2.11 5.17 12.93
C ILE A 138 1.32 3.88 12.69
N PRO A 139 0.63 3.73 11.56
CA PRO A 139 0.29 2.43 11.04
C PRO A 139 1.51 1.90 10.28
N PHE A 140 2.12 0.86 10.84
CA PHE A 140 2.93 -0.18 10.19
C PHE A 140 4.12 0.22 9.32
N GLY A 141 5.30 -0.27 9.72
CA GLY A 141 6.39 -0.52 8.77
C GLY A 141 7.78 -0.25 9.31
N LEU A 142 7.96 0.74 10.19
CA LEU A 142 9.32 1.23 10.42
C LEU A 142 9.75 1.55 11.85
N MET A 143 8.91 1.32 12.85
CA MET A 143 9.30 0.94 14.22
C MET A 143 8.02 1.02 15.06
N VAL A 144 7.25 -0.07 15.11
CA VAL A 144 6.47 -0.31 16.32
C VAL A 144 7.52 -0.40 17.43
N GLN A 145 7.50 0.54 18.38
CA GLN A 145 8.36 0.43 19.55
C GLN A 145 8.11 -0.97 20.12
N GLU A 146 9.17 -1.72 20.42
CA GLU A 146 9.07 -3.10 20.90
C GLU A 146 8.01 -3.23 22.02
N GLN A 147 7.93 -2.22 22.87
CA GLN A 147 6.93 -2.08 23.92
C GLN A 147 5.47 -2.09 23.42
N ALA A 148 5.15 -1.41 22.32
CA ALA A 148 3.80 -1.34 21.78
C ALA A 148 3.36 -2.67 21.14
N PHE A 149 4.30 -3.36 20.49
CA PHE A 149 4.07 -4.71 19.99
C PHE A 149 3.82 -5.68 21.13
N ILE A 150 4.70 -5.67 22.15
CA ILE A 150 4.55 -6.50 23.35
C ILE A 150 3.20 -6.25 24.02
N ARG A 151 2.80 -4.99 24.23
CA ARG A 151 1.49 -4.67 24.84
C ARG A 151 0.33 -5.21 23.99
N THR A 152 0.43 -5.15 22.67
CA THR A 152 -0.60 -5.68 21.75
C THR A 152 -0.72 -7.20 21.90
N GLU A 153 0.40 -7.90 21.88
CA GLU A 153 0.43 -9.35 22.05
C GLU A 153 -0.06 -9.77 23.44
N MET A 154 0.32 -9.05 24.48
CA MET A 154 -0.12 -9.34 25.84
C MET A 154 -1.63 -9.15 25.98
N TYR A 155 -2.17 -8.06 25.45
CA TYR A 155 -3.61 -7.81 25.47
C TYR A 155 -4.38 -8.89 24.69
N GLU A 156 -3.93 -9.24 23.49
CA GLU A 156 -4.52 -10.32 22.69
C GLU A 156 -4.48 -11.66 23.42
N TYR A 157 -3.33 -12.00 24.00
CA TYR A 157 -3.17 -13.25 24.72
C TYR A 157 -4.14 -13.31 25.90
N ILE A 158 -4.22 -12.25 26.70
CA ILE A 158 -5.14 -12.17 27.84
C ILE A 158 -6.61 -12.28 27.38
N LEU A 159 -6.98 -11.64 26.28
CA LEU A 159 -8.31 -11.80 25.68
C LEU A 159 -8.57 -13.25 25.24
N SER A 160 -7.57 -13.91 24.65
CA SER A 160 -7.67 -15.31 24.20
C SER A 160 -7.85 -16.29 25.36
N ILE A 161 -7.37 -15.99 26.57
CA ILE A 161 -7.63 -16.82 27.77
C ILE A 161 -9.14 -16.93 28.03
N SER A 162 -9.88 -15.83 27.83
CA SER A 162 -11.32 -15.79 28.09
C SER A 162 -12.19 -16.27 26.93
N SER A 163 -11.75 -16.01 25.69
CA SER A 163 -12.53 -16.27 24.48
C SER A 163 -12.10 -17.54 23.74
N GLY A 164 -10.94 -18.11 24.09
CA GLY A 164 -10.31 -19.24 23.42
C GLY A 164 -9.72 -18.90 22.05
N LEU A 165 -9.78 -17.64 21.62
CA LEU A 165 -9.57 -17.26 20.24
C LEU A 165 -8.71 -15.99 20.11
N ALA A 166 -7.90 -15.96 19.05
CA ALA A 166 -7.06 -14.82 18.67
C ALA A 166 -7.89 -13.80 17.87
N GLN A 167 -7.75 -12.51 18.17
CA GLN A 167 -8.55 -11.48 17.51
C GLN A 167 -8.10 -11.30 16.05
N PRO A 168 -9.03 -11.34 15.06
CA PRO A 168 -8.66 -11.27 13.65
C PRO A 168 -7.91 -10.01 13.25
N SER A 169 -8.34 -8.86 13.80
CA SER A 169 -7.72 -7.56 13.51
C SER A 169 -6.24 -7.51 13.89
N PHE A 170 -5.77 -8.34 14.82
CA PHE A 170 -4.37 -8.34 15.26
C PHE A 170 -3.44 -9.16 14.36
N GLN A 171 -3.97 -10.06 13.53
CA GLN A 171 -3.10 -11.01 12.81
C GLN A 171 -2.28 -10.36 11.69
N ILE A 172 -2.77 -9.27 11.09
CA ILE A 172 -1.98 -8.52 10.10
C ILE A 172 -0.74 -7.89 10.75
N PHE A 173 -0.83 -7.49 12.02
CA PHE A 173 0.29 -6.97 12.79
C PHE A 173 1.36 -8.03 13.04
N LYS A 174 0.91 -9.22 13.45
CA LYS A 174 1.80 -10.37 13.64
C LYS A 174 2.46 -10.78 12.33
N LEU A 175 1.75 -10.68 11.21
CA LEU A 175 2.32 -10.99 9.89
C LEU A 175 3.44 -10.00 9.50
N CYS A 176 3.23 -8.71 9.72
CA CYS A 176 4.28 -7.69 9.53
C CYS A 176 5.46 -7.87 10.48
N HIS A 177 5.22 -8.22 11.76
CA HIS A 177 6.30 -8.51 12.70
C HIS A 177 7.12 -9.73 12.28
N ALA A 178 6.44 -10.82 11.92
CA ALA A 178 7.07 -12.02 11.41
C ALA A 178 7.94 -11.73 10.17
N SER A 179 7.47 -10.86 9.27
CA SER A 179 8.23 -10.38 8.12
C SER A 179 9.56 -9.75 8.55
N ARG A 180 9.54 -8.84 9.53
CA ARG A 180 10.73 -8.21 10.09
C ARG A 180 11.67 -9.21 10.73
N LEU A 181 11.14 -10.14 11.51
CA LEU A 181 11.93 -11.22 12.10
C LEU A 181 12.68 -12.02 11.02
N ALA A 182 12.01 -12.32 9.91
CA ALA A 182 12.64 -13.00 8.78
C ALA A 182 13.78 -12.17 8.16
N MET A 183 13.61 -10.85 8.02
CA MET A 183 14.68 -9.94 7.53
C MET A 183 15.91 -9.94 8.44
N TYR A 184 15.72 -9.98 9.76
CA TYR A 184 16.82 -10.05 10.73
C TYR A 184 17.38 -11.48 10.93
N GLY A 185 16.96 -12.43 10.09
CA GLY A 185 17.45 -13.82 10.14
C GLY A 185 16.83 -14.68 11.24
N GLN A 186 15.83 -14.17 11.99
CA GLN A 186 15.09 -14.92 13.01
C GLN A 186 14.00 -15.81 12.38
N LEU A 187 14.42 -16.72 11.49
CA LEU A 187 13.52 -17.49 10.63
C LEU A 187 12.60 -18.44 11.40
N ASP A 188 13.06 -19.05 12.50
CA ASP A 188 12.24 -19.99 13.27
C ASP A 188 11.11 -19.28 14.01
N LEU A 189 11.39 -18.12 14.60
CA LEU A 189 10.37 -17.30 15.23
C LEU A 189 9.36 -16.79 14.19
N ALA A 190 9.82 -16.31 13.04
CA ALA A 190 8.94 -15.88 11.94
C ALA A 190 8.00 -17.01 11.47
N ARG A 191 8.49 -18.26 11.41
CA ARG A 191 7.67 -19.44 11.09
C ARG A 191 6.61 -19.73 12.15
N GLU A 192 6.96 -19.61 13.43
CA GLU A 192 6.03 -19.80 14.54
C GLU A 192 4.89 -18.78 14.50
N TYR A 193 5.21 -17.53 14.18
CA TYR A 193 4.20 -16.51 13.92
C TYR A 193 3.28 -16.88 12.75
N CYS A 194 3.84 -17.27 11.60
CA CYS A 194 3.02 -17.68 10.45
C CYS A 194 2.04 -18.79 10.80
N LYS A 195 2.49 -19.78 11.59
CA LYS A 195 1.63 -20.88 12.08
C LYS A 195 0.52 -20.37 12.98
N THR A 196 0.84 -19.51 13.95
CA THR A 196 -0.13 -18.92 14.89
C THR A 196 -1.17 -18.08 14.17
N ILE A 197 -0.72 -17.25 13.22
CA ILE A 197 -1.57 -16.43 12.37
C ILE A 197 -2.52 -17.30 11.54
N ALA A 198 -2.00 -18.38 10.95
CA ALA A 198 -2.83 -19.30 10.18
C ALA A 198 -3.92 -19.97 11.03
N MET A 199 -3.60 -20.39 12.25
CA MET A 199 -4.60 -20.96 13.17
C MET A 199 -5.71 -19.96 13.50
N ALA A 200 -5.35 -18.69 13.73
CA ALA A 200 -6.33 -17.62 13.92
C ALA A 200 -7.18 -17.41 12.65
N ALA A 201 -6.55 -17.39 11.48
CA ALA A 201 -7.24 -17.21 10.20
C ALA A 201 -8.17 -18.35 9.82
N LEU A 202 -7.84 -19.58 10.22
CA LEU A 202 -8.70 -20.76 10.08
C LEU A 202 -9.89 -20.72 11.05
N SER A 203 -9.71 -20.12 12.22
CA SER A 203 -10.77 -19.98 13.22
C SER A 203 -11.79 -18.88 12.86
N PHE A 204 -11.37 -17.86 12.09
CA PHE A 204 -12.19 -16.73 11.68
C PHE A 204 -12.10 -16.43 10.18
N PRO A 205 -12.49 -17.38 9.31
CA PRO A 205 -12.25 -17.26 7.88
C PRO A 205 -12.94 -16.06 7.21
N ASP A 206 -14.03 -15.57 7.81
CA ASP A 206 -14.80 -14.43 7.29
C ASP A 206 -14.26 -13.07 7.74
N SER A 207 -13.41 -13.04 8.76
CA SER A 207 -12.78 -11.82 9.25
C SER A 207 -11.55 -11.42 8.44
N PHE A 208 -11.05 -12.31 7.58
CA PHE A 208 -9.88 -12.06 6.75
C PHE A 208 -10.22 -11.96 5.27
N LYS A 209 -9.59 -10.98 4.65
CA LYS A 209 -9.75 -10.66 3.24
C LYS A 209 -8.76 -11.46 2.41
N ARG A 210 -9.01 -11.58 1.10
CA ARG A 210 -8.17 -12.37 0.19
C ARG A 210 -6.68 -11.96 0.22
N THR A 211 -6.43 -10.65 0.29
CA THR A 211 -5.08 -10.07 0.32
C THR A 211 -4.28 -10.56 1.53
N PHE A 212 -4.92 -10.68 2.70
CA PHE A 212 -4.31 -11.22 3.90
C PHE A 212 -3.79 -12.65 3.69
N TYR A 213 -4.63 -13.52 3.14
CA TYR A 213 -4.25 -14.90 2.84
C TYR A 213 -3.11 -14.99 1.82
N ASN A 214 -3.11 -14.14 0.80
CA ASN A 214 -2.02 -14.06 -0.17
C ASN A 214 -0.69 -13.69 0.50
N ARG A 215 -0.70 -12.69 1.39
CA ARG A 215 0.50 -12.28 2.15
C ARG A 215 1.00 -13.40 3.04
N LEU A 216 0.10 -14.02 3.81
CA LEU A 216 0.44 -15.12 4.72
C LEU A 216 1.06 -16.30 3.97
N LEU A 217 0.46 -16.69 2.83
CA LEU A 217 0.95 -17.79 2.01
C LEU A 217 2.28 -17.47 1.33
N SER A 218 2.41 -16.28 0.74
CA SER A 218 3.66 -15.85 0.09
C SER A 218 4.83 -15.93 1.08
N MET A 219 4.64 -15.38 2.27
CA MET A 219 5.66 -15.40 3.31
C MET A 219 5.93 -16.82 3.85
N SER A 220 4.87 -17.60 4.09
CA SER A 220 5.01 -18.97 4.60
C SER A 220 5.71 -19.88 3.59
N LEU A 221 5.36 -19.82 2.30
CA LEU A 221 6.00 -20.64 1.28
C LEU A 221 7.52 -20.41 1.23
N LYS A 222 7.96 -19.16 1.39
CA LYS A 222 9.38 -18.79 1.43
C LYS A 222 10.08 -19.28 2.70
N LEU A 223 9.49 -19.01 3.86
CA LEU A 223 10.07 -19.41 5.14
C LEU A 223 10.21 -20.93 5.27
N PHE A 224 9.32 -21.70 4.64
CA PHE A 224 9.30 -23.16 4.70
C PHE A 224 9.93 -23.82 3.46
N GLU A 225 10.51 -23.05 2.53
CA GLU A 225 11.21 -23.59 1.35
C GLU A 225 12.33 -24.56 1.76
N GLY A 226 12.42 -25.72 1.09
CA GLY A 226 13.41 -26.76 1.39
C GLY A 226 13.13 -27.63 2.63
N LYS A 227 12.08 -27.36 3.42
CA LYS A 227 11.66 -28.24 4.52
C LYS A 227 10.68 -29.31 4.01
N ARG A 228 10.91 -30.60 4.39
CA ARG A 228 10.14 -31.76 3.90
C ARG A 228 8.67 -31.80 4.33
N THR A 229 8.29 -31.07 5.38
CA THR A 229 6.93 -31.06 5.91
C THR A 229 6.17 -29.83 5.42
N LYS A 230 5.36 -30.00 4.37
CA LYS A 230 4.24 -29.08 4.12
C LYS A 230 3.24 -29.33 5.26
N SER A 231 3.20 -28.43 6.22
CA SER A 231 2.30 -28.53 7.37
C SER A 231 0.85 -28.37 6.92
N ASP A 232 -0.06 -29.21 7.43
CA ASP A 232 -1.47 -29.31 6.99
C ASP A 232 -2.19 -27.95 6.92
N TRP A 233 -1.95 -27.07 7.90
CA TRP A 233 -2.52 -25.72 7.94
C TRP A 233 -2.19 -24.86 6.70
N LEU A 234 -1.05 -25.09 6.04
CA LEU A 234 -0.66 -24.34 4.85
C LEU A 234 -1.57 -24.68 3.67
N MET A 235 -2.00 -25.94 3.58
CA MET A 235 -2.95 -26.41 2.57
C MET A 235 -4.35 -25.87 2.88
N ASP A 236 -4.76 -25.85 4.15
CA ASP A 236 -6.06 -25.32 4.56
C ASP A 236 -6.19 -23.82 4.26
N ILE A 237 -5.13 -23.03 4.54
CA ILE A 237 -5.07 -21.62 4.16
C ILE A 237 -5.09 -21.45 2.63
N TRP A 238 -4.43 -22.34 1.88
CA TRP A 238 -4.48 -22.36 0.42
C TRP A 238 -5.90 -22.56 -0.10
N GLN A 239 -6.66 -23.49 0.49
CA GLN A 239 -8.05 -23.75 0.14
C GLN A 239 -8.96 -22.57 0.46
N LEU A 240 -8.81 -21.93 1.64
CA LEU A 240 -9.58 -20.74 2.00
C LEU A 240 -9.34 -19.57 1.04
N ARG A 241 -8.07 -19.35 0.65
CA ARG A 241 -7.72 -18.37 -0.39
C ARG A 241 -8.46 -18.68 -1.69
N ASP A 242 -8.44 -19.93 -2.14
CA ASP A 242 -9.06 -20.36 -3.40
C ASP A 242 -10.59 -20.25 -3.38
N ILE A 243 -11.23 -20.51 -2.23
CA ILE A 243 -12.66 -20.28 -2.03
C ILE A 243 -13.00 -18.79 -2.18
N LYS A 244 -12.24 -17.89 -1.52
CA LYS A 244 -12.40 -16.43 -1.66
C LYS A 244 -12.05 -15.94 -3.09
N LEU A 245 -11.26 -16.72 -3.83
CA LEU A 245 -10.95 -16.51 -5.25
C LEU A 245 -12.14 -16.86 -6.17
N ALA A 246 -12.90 -17.89 -5.83
CA ALA A 246 -14.06 -18.33 -6.60
C ALA A 246 -15.24 -17.35 -6.52
N ASP A 247 -15.39 -16.64 -5.40
CA ASP A 247 -16.37 -15.54 -5.24
C ASP A 247 -16.01 -14.29 -6.04
N THR A 248 -14.73 -14.11 -6.38
CA THR A 248 -14.23 -13.02 -7.24
C THR A 248 -14.09 -13.52 -8.68
N LYS A 249 -15.21 -13.86 -9.32
CA LYS A 249 -15.27 -14.09 -10.78
C LYS A 249 -15.05 -12.78 -11.54
N LEU A 250 -13.82 -12.27 -11.55
CA LEU A 250 -13.36 -11.32 -12.55
C LEU A 250 -11.84 -11.42 -12.74
N ASN A 251 -11.44 -11.74 -13.98
CA ASN A 251 -10.11 -11.55 -14.58
C ASN A 251 -9.02 -12.64 -14.42
N ILE A 252 -9.38 -13.93 -14.51
CA ILE A 252 -8.40 -15.03 -14.76
C ILE A 252 -8.54 -15.55 -16.20
N HIS A 253 -8.57 -14.66 -17.19
CA HIS A 253 -8.64 -15.08 -18.61
C HIS A 253 -7.70 -14.32 -19.55
N ILE A 254 -6.49 -13.99 -19.07
CA ILE A 254 -5.45 -13.40 -19.92
C ILE A 254 -4.10 -14.13 -19.83
N TYR A 255 -3.93 -15.12 -18.95
CA TYR A 255 -2.64 -15.79 -18.77
C TYR A 255 -2.56 -17.16 -19.45
N GLU A 256 -2.24 -17.14 -20.75
CA GLU A 256 -1.56 -18.27 -21.41
C GLU A 256 -0.79 -17.93 -22.70
N CYS A 257 -0.78 -16.68 -23.21
CA CYS A 257 -0.24 -16.41 -24.55
C CYS A 257 1.12 -15.69 -24.69
N CYS A 258 1.87 -15.39 -23.63
CA CYS A 258 3.07 -14.53 -23.79
C CYS A 258 4.39 -15.11 -23.25
N ARG A 259 4.71 -16.37 -23.58
CA ARG A 259 6.07 -16.93 -23.35
C ARG A 259 6.87 -17.26 -24.61
N ASN A 260 6.40 -16.86 -25.80
CA ASN A 260 7.04 -17.23 -27.08
C ASN A 260 7.29 -16.06 -28.07
N ILE A 261 7.31 -14.81 -27.63
CA ILE A 261 7.57 -13.67 -28.53
C ILE A 261 9.08 -13.35 -28.58
N GLY A 262 9.86 -14.31 -29.08
CA GLY A 262 11.29 -14.13 -29.37
C GLY A 262 11.66 -14.34 -30.85
N LYS A 263 10.71 -14.73 -31.71
CA LYS A 263 11.07 -15.30 -33.03
C LYS A 263 10.62 -14.54 -34.29
N SER A 264 9.91 -13.41 -34.19
CA SER A 264 9.52 -12.67 -35.40
C SER A 264 9.28 -11.17 -35.19
N LEU A 265 10.24 -10.45 -34.61
CA LEU A 265 10.24 -8.99 -34.61
C LEU A 265 11.26 -8.50 -35.65
N THR A 266 10.78 -7.87 -36.72
CA THR A 266 11.66 -7.22 -37.71
C THR A 266 12.30 -6.01 -37.06
N LEU A 267 13.56 -6.16 -36.66
CA LEU A 267 14.33 -5.13 -35.97
C LEU A 267 15.12 -4.22 -36.91
N LYS A 268 15.03 -4.38 -38.25
CA LYS A 268 15.73 -3.53 -39.23
C LYS A 268 15.03 -2.17 -39.38
N PRO A 269 15.74 -1.04 -39.48
CA PRO A 269 15.12 0.24 -39.80
C PRO A 269 14.72 0.28 -41.28
N PRO A 270 13.66 1.00 -41.66
CA PRO A 270 13.41 1.38 -43.04
C PRO A 270 14.53 2.27 -43.58
N ASN A 271 14.55 2.48 -44.90
CA ASN A 271 15.49 3.42 -45.53
C ASN A 271 15.31 4.83 -44.93
N PRO A 272 16.34 5.44 -44.32
CA PRO A 272 16.24 6.79 -43.74
C PRO A 272 15.77 7.86 -44.74
N GLY A 273 16.10 7.71 -46.03
CA GLY A 273 15.74 8.65 -47.09
C GLY A 273 14.23 8.79 -47.33
N VAL A 274 13.42 7.83 -46.86
CA VAL A 274 11.96 7.92 -47.00
C VAL A 274 11.27 8.64 -45.84
N PHE A 275 11.98 8.98 -44.76
CA PHE A 275 11.37 9.62 -43.57
C PHE A 275 10.58 10.89 -43.95
N HIS A 276 11.21 11.81 -44.66
CA HIS A 276 10.57 13.06 -45.11
C HIS A 276 9.45 12.84 -46.14
N LEU A 277 9.41 11.69 -46.81
CA LEU A 277 8.32 11.30 -47.72
C LEU A 277 7.10 10.76 -46.96
N LEU A 278 7.30 10.25 -45.74
CA LEU A 278 6.26 9.61 -44.93
C LEU A 278 5.68 10.53 -43.85
N TYR A 279 6.45 11.47 -43.33
CA TYR A 279 6.06 12.30 -42.19
C TYR A 279 6.35 13.79 -42.43
N ASN A 280 5.45 14.64 -41.93
CA ASN A 280 5.69 16.07 -41.74
C ASN A 280 6.06 16.32 -40.28
N VAL A 281 7.16 17.03 -40.03
CA VAL A 281 7.59 17.45 -38.68
C VAL A 281 6.90 18.77 -38.36
N GLY A 282 6.32 18.86 -37.16
CA GLY A 282 5.66 20.03 -36.63
C GLY A 282 6.46 20.70 -35.51
N GLU A 283 5.74 21.38 -34.62
CA GLU A 283 6.29 22.11 -33.48
C GLU A 283 6.96 21.21 -32.44
N ALA A 284 7.81 21.80 -31.60
CA ALA A 284 8.43 21.09 -30.49
C ALA A 284 7.38 20.76 -29.40
N LEU A 285 7.37 19.51 -28.94
CA LEU A 285 6.54 19.05 -27.82
C LEU A 285 7.33 19.03 -26.50
N GLY A 286 8.64 18.79 -26.57
CA GLY A 286 9.49 18.76 -25.39
C GLY A 286 10.94 18.41 -25.68
N LYS A 287 11.80 18.57 -24.67
CA LYS A 287 13.22 18.20 -24.71
C LYS A 287 13.52 17.32 -23.51
N GLY A 288 14.00 16.11 -23.77
CA GLY A 288 14.38 15.13 -22.74
C GLY A 288 15.90 15.05 -22.56
N HIS A 289 16.34 14.15 -21.69
CA HIS A 289 17.76 13.96 -21.38
C HIS A 289 18.59 13.45 -22.58
N PHE A 290 17.98 12.62 -23.44
CA PHE A 290 18.64 11.98 -24.58
C PHE A 290 18.30 12.61 -25.94
N GLY A 291 17.55 13.73 -25.96
CA GLY A 291 17.20 14.42 -27.20
C GLY A 291 15.93 15.26 -27.12
N TYR A 292 15.19 15.37 -28.23
CA TYR A 292 14.02 16.23 -28.34
C TYR A 292 12.86 15.55 -29.08
N VAL A 293 11.64 16.01 -28.81
CA VAL A 293 10.42 15.45 -29.36
C VAL A 293 9.63 16.55 -30.05
N ASN A 294 9.27 16.31 -31.31
CA ASN A 294 8.39 17.20 -32.08
C ASN A 294 7.06 16.52 -32.36
N ALA A 295 6.01 17.32 -32.53
CA ALA A 295 4.78 16.88 -33.13
C ALA A 295 5.05 16.47 -34.58
N GLY A 296 4.21 15.61 -35.13
CA GLY A 296 4.27 15.27 -36.53
C GLY A 296 2.95 14.74 -37.05
N VAL A 297 2.87 14.64 -38.37
CA VAL A 297 1.71 14.10 -39.07
C VAL A 297 2.18 13.09 -40.09
N GLN A 298 1.62 11.88 -40.03
CA GLN A 298 1.81 10.86 -41.04
C GLN A 298 1.09 11.27 -42.32
N LYS A 299 1.83 11.35 -43.44
CA LYS A 299 1.31 11.85 -44.73
C LYS A 299 0.24 10.95 -45.35
N LYS A 300 0.29 9.65 -45.07
CA LYS A 300 -0.62 8.64 -45.64
C LYS A 300 -2.07 8.86 -45.23
N ASP A 301 -2.31 9.11 -43.94
CA ASP A 301 -3.65 9.09 -43.34
C ASP A 301 -3.91 10.31 -42.43
N GLY A 302 -2.99 11.27 -42.37
CA GLY A 302 -3.10 12.45 -41.53
C GLY A 302 -2.96 12.17 -40.04
N LYS A 303 -2.55 10.95 -39.64
CA LYS A 303 -2.48 10.58 -38.23
C LYS A 303 -1.42 11.39 -37.49
N LYS A 304 -1.81 11.97 -36.35
CA LYS A 304 -0.88 12.66 -35.44
C LYS A 304 0.12 11.67 -34.83
N VAL A 305 1.38 12.04 -34.85
CA VAL A 305 2.50 11.28 -34.29
C VAL A 305 3.41 12.20 -33.46
N ALA A 306 4.25 11.59 -32.63
CA ALA A 306 5.33 12.26 -31.93
C ALA A 306 6.65 11.71 -32.46
N ILE A 307 7.59 12.59 -32.79
CA ILE A 307 8.85 12.25 -33.45
C ILE A 307 9.97 12.56 -32.48
N LYS A 308 10.50 11.52 -31.84
CA LYS A 308 11.61 11.60 -30.87
C LYS A 308 12.94 11.42 -31.62
N TYR A 309 13.83 12.39 -31.46
CA TYR A 309 15.20 12.35 -31.96
C TYR A 309 16.13 12.00 -30.80
N ILE A 310 16.99 11.01 -31.00
CA ILE A 310 18.02 10.59 -30.03
C ILE A 310 19.38 10.81 -30.65
N ASP A 311 20.25 11.58 -30.00
CA ASP A 311 21.61 11.84 -30.49
C ASP A 311 22.50 10.62 -30.25
N LYS A 312 23.16 10.11 -31.29
CA LYS A 312 24.08 8.96 -31.16
C LYS A 312 25.28 9.24 -30.27
N LYS A 313 25.65 10.50 -30.04
CA LYS A 313 26.72 10.90 -29.13
C LYS A 313 26.34 10.78 -27.65
N SER A 314 25.07 10.58 -27.32
CA SER A 314 24.60 10.54 -25.92
C SER A 314 24.76 9.17 -25.23
N ASN A 315 25.79 8.38 -25.59
CA ASN A 315 26.05 7.03 -25.06
C ASN A 315 24.81 6.11 -25.08
N ILE A 316 24.24 5.93 -26.26
CA ILE A 316 23.06 5.06 -26.45
C ILE A 316 23.42 3.62 -26.08
N ARG A 317 22.61 3.01 -25.20
CA ARG A 317 22.72 1.57 -24.91
C ARG A 317 22.28 0.78 -26.14
N LEU A 318 23.12 -0.14 -26.59
CA LEU A 318 22.84 -1.02 -27.72
C LEU A 318 22.52 -2.43 -27.23
N THR A 319 21.74 -3.16 -28.01
CA THR A 319 21.43 -4.57 -27.76
C THR A 319 21.61 -5.39 -29.02
N ASN A 320 22.12 -6.61 -28.86
CA ASN A 320 22.38 -7.53 -29.95
C ASN A 320 21.13 -8.34 -30.29
N VAL A 321 20.82 -8.42 -31.59
CA VAL A 321 19.78 -9.33 -32.09
C VAL A 321 20.44 -10.68 -32.39
N PRO A 322 20.14 -11.76 -31.63
CA PRO A 322 20.87 -13.03 -31.71
C PRO A 322 20.89 -13.67 -33.10
N SER A 323 19.95 -13.29 -33.97
CA SER A 323 19.77 -13.88 -35.28
C SER A 323 20.47 -13.16 -36.43
N ARG A 324 21.01 -11.92 -36.29
CA ARG A 324 21.28 -11.09 -37.49
C ARG A 324 22.49 -10.12 -37.47
N MET A 325 23.47 -10.23 -36.55
CA MET A 325 24.74 -9.44 -36.60
C MET A 325 24.58 -7.92 -36.78
N TYR A 326 23.56 -7.29 -36.17
CA TYR A 326 23.49 -5.83 -36.07
C TYR A 326 23.01 -5.40 -34.69
N GLU A 327 23.55 -4.27 -34.24
CA GLU A 327 23.19 -3.62 -32.98
C GLU A 327 21.97 -2.71 -33.18
N VAL A 328 21.06 -2.71 -32.21
CA VAL A 328 19.89 -1.84 -32.19
C VAL A 328 19.91 -1.02 -30.91
N PRO A 329 19.53 0.26 -30.95
CA PRO A 329 19.28 1.03 -29.73
C PRO A 329 18.32 0.28 -28.81
N LEU A 330 18.72 0.09 -27.56
CA LEU A 330 17.97 -0.70 -26.58
C LEU A 330 16.54 -0.15 -26.44
N GLU A 331 16.37 1.17 -26.34
CA GLU A 331 15.04 1.79 -26.27
C GLU A 331 14.13 1.39 -27.45
N VAL A 332 14.67 1.35 -28.67
CA VAL A 332 13.92 0.90 -29.86
C VAL A 332 13.52 -0.58 -29.73
N ALA A 333 14.44 -1.43 -29.28
CA ALA A 333 14.20 -2.85 -29.13
C ALA A 333 13.12 -3.13 -28.06
N LEU A 334 13.20 -2.47 -26.91
CA LEU A 334 12.20 -2.55 -25.84
C LEU A 334 10.84 -2.04 -26.31
N MET A 335 10.81 -0.88 -26.96
CA MET A 335 9.59 -0.29 -27.50
C MET A 335 8.91 -1.17 -28.55
N LYS A 336 9.70 -1.85 -29.41
CA LYS A 336 9.18 -2.85 -30.33
C LYS A 336 8.55 -4.05 -29.62
N ALA A 337 9.19 -4.56 -28.57
CA ALA A 337 8.67 -5.68 -27.78
C ALA A 337 7.32 -5.34 -27.12
N VAL A 338 7.19 -4.17 -26.49
CA VAL A 338 5.94 -3.75 -25.84
C VAL A 338 4.86 -3.31 -26.83
N SER A 339 5.24 -2.83 -28.02
CA SER A 339 4.30 -2.38 -29.07
C SER A 339 3.79 -3.52 -29.98
N ALA A 340 4.38 -4.71 -29.88
CA ALA A 340 3.95 -5.89 -30.64
C ALA A 340 2.49 -6.25 -30.31
N GLN A 341 1.76 -6.80 -31.27
CA GLN A 341 0.39 -7.23 -31.02
C GLN A 341 0.36 -8.44 -30.05
N PRO A 342 -0.64 -8.52 -29.15
CA PRO A 342 -1.70 -7.54 -28.88
C PRO A 342 -1.17 -6.27 -28.19
N ARG A 343 -1.68 -5.09 -28.56
CA ARG A 343 -1.21 -3.82 -27.98
C ARG A 343 -1.86 -3.55 -26.63
N CYS A 344 -1.14 -2.91 -25.71
CA CYS A 344 -1.70 -2.32 -24.50
C CYS A 344 -2.03 -0.84 -24.75
N ASN A 345 -3.26 -0.44 -24.44
CA ASN A 345 -3.70 0.95 -24.62
C ASN A 345 -3.00 1.91 -23.65
N ASN A 346 -2.42 1.41 -22.55
CA ASN A 346 -1.75 2.22 -21.53
C ASN A 346 -0.23 2.33 -21.71
N VAL A 347 0.32 1.91 -22.85
CA VAL A 347 1.72 2.13 -23.24
C VAL A 347 1.74 2.83 -24.61
N ILE A 348 2.58 3.85 -24.79
CA ILE A 348 2.74 4.48 -26.10
C ILE A 348 3.34 3.49 -27.10
N ALA A 349 2.70 3.37 -28.25
CA ALA A 349 3.17 2.50 -29.31
C ALA A 349 4.27 3.17 -30.15
N LEU A 350 5.34 2.43 -30.41
CA LEU A 350 6.26 2.71 -31.49
C LEU A 350 5.61 2.29 -32.82
N LEU A 351 5.47 3.27 -33.71
CA LEU A 351 4.88 3.08 -35.04
C LEU A 351 5.96 2.81 -36.08
N ASP A 352 7.08 3.53 -35.99
CA ASP A 352 8.20 3.42 -36.92
C ASP A 352 9.49 3.91 -36.26
N TRP A 353 10.64 3.62 -36.85
CA TRP A 353 11.92 4.17 -36.39
C TRP A 353 12.95 4.18 -37.53
N PHE A 354 13.85 5.17 -37.53
CA PHE A 354 14.87 5.35 -38.56
C PHE A 354 16.24 5.53 -37.94
N ASP A 355 17.24 5.01 -38.62
CA ASP A 355 18.64 5.10 -38.20
C ASP A 355 19.41 6.04 -39.12
N LEU A 356 19.67 7.27 -38.69
CA LEU A 356 20.43 8.28 -39.44
C LEU A 356 21.89 8.32 -38.98
N PRO A 357 22.81 8.95 -39.74
CA PRO A 357 24.22 9.01 -39.37
C PRO A 357 24.48 9.54 -37.95
N ASN A 358 23.78 10.59 -37.54
CA ASN A 358 23.98 11.26 -36.25
C ASN A 358 22.84 11.06 -35.24
N HIS A 359 21.67 10.58 -35.69
CA HIS A 359 20.47 10.51 -34.85
C HIS A 359 19.72 9.21 -35.08
N ILE A 360 19.02 8.74 -34.06
CA ILE A 360 17.92 7.79 -34.22
C ILE A 360 16.61 8.58 -34.15
N ILE A 361 15.68 8.27 -35.05
CA ILE A 361 14.34 8.83 -35.05
C ILE A 361 13.36 7.74 -34.63
N MET A 362 12.53 8.01 -33.63
CA MET A 362 11.42 7.14 -33.24
C MET A 362 10.10 7.85 -33.52
N VAL A 363 9.23 7.22 -34.30
CA VAL A 363 7.87 7.70 -34.58
C VAL A 363 6.91 6.99 -33.64
N LEU A 364 6.34 7.76 -32.72
CA LEU A 364 5.51 7.30 -31.62
C LEU A 364 4.05 7.70 -31.84
N GLN A 365 3.13 6.97 -31.22
CA GLN A 365 1.75 7.41 -31.05
C GLN A 365 1.73 8.78 -30.33
N HIS A 366 0.88 9.71 -30.80
CA HIS A 366 0.64 10.98 -30.12
C HIS A 366 -0.84 11.07 -29.71
N PRO A 367 -1.17 10.81 -28.43
CA PRO A 367 -2.51 11.07 -27.91
C PRO A 367 -2.77 12.58 -27.89
N SER A 368 -4.00 13.01 -28.16
CA SER A 368 -4.36 14.43 -28.17
C SER A 368 -5.85 14.57 -27.83
N PRO A 369 -6.24 15.43 -26.87
CA PRO A 369 -5.37 16.21 -25.99
C PRO A 369 -4.62 15.31 -24.97
N CYS A 370 -3.42 15.73 -24.57
CA CYS A 370 -2.67 15.11 -23.47
C CYS A 370 -1.67 16.10 -22.85
N MET A 371 -1.26 15.81 -21.62
CA MET A 371 -0.08 16.39 -20.95
C MET A 371 0.60 15.31 -20.10
N ASN A 372 1.79 15.57 -19.56
CA ASN A 372 2.36 14.64 -18.58
C ASN A 372 1.59 14.75 -17.24
N LEU A 373 1.63 13.69 -16.45
CA LEU A 373 0.87 13.58 -15.21
C LEU A 373 1.43 14.52 -14.13
N SER A 374 2.72 14.82 -14.17
CA SER A 374 3.38 15.78 -13.27
C SER A 374 2.76 17.18 -13.41
N ASP A 375 2.66 17.69 -14.64
CA ASP A 375 2.04 18.97 -14.99
C ASP A 375 0.54 18.95 -14.63
N TYR A 376 -0.15 17.83 -14.91
CA TYR A 376 -1.56 17.69 -14.53
C TYR A 376 -1.77 17.83 -13.03
N LEU A 377 -0.90 17.23 -12.20
CA LEU A 377 -0.94 17.35 -10.74
C LEU A 377 -0.66 18.78 -10.28
N GLN A 378 0.33 19.46 -10.89
CA GLN A 378 0.64 20.86 -10.58
C GLN A 378 -0.52 21.82 -10.88
N LEU A 379 -1.35 21.50 -11.89
CA LEU A 379 -2.54 22.28 -12.21
C LEU A 379 -3.70 22.04 -11.25
N GLN A 380 -3.67 20.98 -10.44
CA GLN A 380 -4.70 20.75 -9.43
C GLN A 380 -4.48 21.67 -8.23
N LYS A 381 -5.58 22.20 -7.68
CA LYS A 381 -5.52 23.01 -6.45
C LYS A 381 -5.23 22.18 -5.20
N ASN A 382 -5.62 20.91 -5.23
CA ASN A 382 -5.49 19.95 -4.15
C ASN A 382 -4.99 18.61 -4.73
N PRO A 383 -4.44 17.72 -3.90
CA PRO A 383 -4.17 16.35 -4.31
C PRO A 383 -5.40 15.65 -4.90
N LEU A 384 -5.17 14.60 -5.69
CA LEU A 384 -6.28 13.90 -6.34
C LEU A 384 -7.13 13.17 -5.33
N SER A 385 -8.45 13.13 -5.58
CA SER A 385 -9.34 12.22 -4.87
C SER A 385 -8.92 10.77 -5.11
N GLU A 386 -9.17 9.89 -4.13
CA GLU A 386 -8.90 8.46 -4.30
C GLU A 386 -9.61 7.85 -5.51
N ALA A 387 -10.80 8.34 -5.87
CA ALA A 387 -11.52 7.89 -7.05
C ALA A 387 -10.76 8.20 -8.37
N GLN A 388 -10.14 9.38 -8.46
CA GLN A 388 -9.29 9.74 -9.60
C GLN A 388 -7.98 8.95 -9.57
N ALA A 389 -7.32 8.89 -8.41
CA ALA A 389 -6.08 8.15 -8.21
C ALA A 389 -6.25 6.67 -8.58
N ARG A 390 -7.37 6.04 -8.21
CA ARG A 390 -7.72 4.65 -8.54
C ARG A 390 -7.86 4.41 -10.04
N LYS A 391 -8.55 5.32 -10.75
CA LYS A 391 -8.69 5.25 -12.22
C LYS A 391 -7.33 5.34 -12.92
N ILE A 392 -6.46 6.22 -12.44
CA ILE A 392 -5.10 6.42 -12.96
C ILE A 392 -4.25 5.19 -12.64
N MET A 393 -4.15 4.80 -11.37
CA MET A 393 -3.27 3.72 -10.92
C MET A 393 -3.61 2.38 -11.54
N ARG A 394 -4.88 2.06 -11.77
CA ARG A 394 -5.26 0.82 -12.44
C ARG A 394 -4.64 0.72 -13.84
N GLN A 395 -4.63 1.83 -14.57
CA GLN A 395 -4.03 1.92 -15.90
C GLN A 395 -2.51 1.87 -15.86
N VAL A 396 -1.87 2.49 -14.85
CA VAL A 396 -0.42 2.44 -14.65
C VAL A 396 0.02 1.00 -14.33
N VAL A 397 -0.71 0.29 -13.47
CA VAL A 397 -0.45 -1.12 -13.14
C VAL A 397 -0.65 -2.02 -14.37
N TRP A 398 -1.68 -1.78 -15.19
CA TRP A 398 -1.84 -2.50 -16.45
C TRP A 398 -0.69 -2.26 -17.44
N ALA A 399 -0.19 -1.02 -17.52
CA ALA A 399 0.94 -0.67 -18.37
C ALA A 399 2.22 -1.41 -17.95
N THR A 400 2.58 -1.34 -16.66
CA THR A 400 3.80 -1.98 -16.13
C THR A 400 3.73 -3.50 -16.19
N ARG A 401 2.55 -4.08 -15.88
CA ARG A 401 2.30 -5.51 -16.04
C ARG A 401 2.44 -5.97 -17.49
N HIS A 402 1.94 -5.20 -18.46
CA HIS A 402 2.10 -5.49 -19.88
C HIS A 402 3.58 -5.47 -20.30
N CYS A 403 4.35 -4.48 -19.85
CA CYS A 403 5.80 -4.43 -20.08
C CYS A 403 6.49 -5.69 -19.55
N ALA A 404 6.21 -6.06 -18.30
CA ALA A 404 6.77 -7.25 -17.67
C ALA A 404 6.42 -8.53 -18.44
N ALA A 405 5.16 -8.67 -18.87
CA ALA A 405 4.71 -9.80 -19.70
C ALA A 405 5.38 -9.86 -21.09
N ARG A 406 6.00 -8.75 -21.53
CA ARG A 406 6.81 -8.66 -22.75
C ARG A 406 8.30 -8.77 -22.49
N GLY A 407 8.69 -9.16 -21.28
CA GLY A 407 10.09 -9.29 -20.88
C GLY A 407 10.80 -7.94 -20.77
N VAL A 408 10.07 -6.86 -20.48
CA VAL A 408 10.62 -5.50 -20.38
C VAL A 408 10.34 -4.90 -19.01
N ILE A 409 11.33 -4.26 -18.41
CA ILE A 409 11.15 -3.38 -17.25
C ILE A 409 11.47 -1.94 -17.63
N HIS A 410 10.70 -1.00 -17.09
CA HIS A 410 10.83 0.42 -17.43
C HIS A 410 11.92 1.14 -16.62
N ARG A 411 12.09 0.76 -15.34
CA ARG A 411 13.05 1.32 -14.37
C ARG A 411 12.95 2.82 -14.04
N ASP A 412 11.96 3.54 -14.57
CA ASP A 412 11.76 4.98 -14.31
C ASP A 412 10.27 5.36 -14.33
N ILE A 413 9.46 4.62 -13.57
CA ILE A 413 8.02 4.89 -13.47
C ILE A 413 7.79 6.10 -12.57
N LYS A 414 7.52 7.26 -13.17
CA LYS A 414 7.18 8.53 -12.50
C LYS A 414 6.09 9.31 -13.24
N ALA A 415 5.54 10.33 -12.59
CA ALA A 415 4.50 11.17 -13.15
C ALA A 415 4.94 11.86 -14.46
N ASP A 416 6.21 12.24 -14.60
CA ASP A 416 6.74 12.84 -15.83
C ASP A 416 6.70 11.87 -17.02
N ASN A 417 6.81 10.56 -16.77
CA ASN A 417 6.80 9.51 -17.78
C ASN A 417 5.40 8.90 -18.00
N LEU A 418 4.35 9.56 -17.51
CA LEU A 418 2.96 9.17 -17.71
C LEU A 418 2.23 10.32 -18.42
N LEU A 419 1.73 10.08 -19.64
CA LEU A 419 0.83 11.01 -20.29
C LEU A 419 -0.60 10.76 -19.80
N ILE A 420 -1.35 11.84 -19.56
CA ILE A 420 -2.76 11.81 -19.19
C ILE A 420 -3.59 12.68 -20.14
N ASN A 421 -4.75 12.17 -20.53
CA ASN A 421 -5.80 12.98 -21.13
C ASN A 421 -6.64 13.58 -19.99
N THR A 422 -6.68 14.91 -19.89
CA THR A 422 -7.26 15.63 -18.75
C THR A 422 -8.77 15.49 -18.64
N GLU A 423 -9.46 15.14 -19.73
CA GLU A 423 -10.91 14.96 -19.76
C GLU A 423 -11.32 13.53 -19.40
N THR A 424 -10.60 12.54 -19.94
CA THR A 424 -10.96 11.11 -19.83
C THR A 424 -10.17 10.38 -18.76
N LEU A 425 -9.09 10.98 -18.25
CA LEU A 425 -8.09 10.37 -17.36
C LEU A 425 -7.45 9.09 -17.95
N VAL A 426 -7.43 8.95 -19.27
CA VAL A 426 -6.69 7.86 -19.94
C VAL A 426 -5.20 8.12 -19.79
N VAL A 427 -4.48 7.12 -19.29
CA VAL A 427 -3.04 7.20 -19.00
C VAL A 427 -2.24 6.35 -19.97
N LYS A 428 -1.09 6.86 -20.41
CA LYS A 428 -0.13 6.14 -21.26
C LYS A 428 1.30 6.31 -20.77
N LEU A 429 1.97 5.20 -20.53
CA LEU A 429 3.40 5.14 -20.19
C LEU A 429 4.27 5.48 -21.40
N ILE A 430 5.30 6.30 -21.17
CA ILE A 430 6.26 6.77 -22.17
C ILE A 430 7.70 6.65 -21.68
N ASP A 431 8.64 6.78 -22.61
CA ASP A 431 10.08 6.92 -22.39
C ASP A 431 10.80 5.71 -21.76
N PHE A 432 11.18 4.75 -22.61
CA PHE A 432 11.91 3.55 -22.21
C PHE A 432 13.43 3.75 -22.24
N GLY A 433 13.92 5.00 -22.24
CA GLY A 433 15.36 5.31 -22.28
C GLY A 433 16.14 4.71 -21.10
N CYS A 434 15.51 4.62 -19.93
CA CYS A 434 16.07 3.97 -18.75
C CYS A 434 15.74 2.47 -18.66
N GLY A 435 14.93 1.93 -19.57
CA GLY A 435 14.42 0.55 -19.50
C GLY A 435 15.49 -0.52 -19.72
N ASP A 436 15.11 -1.77 -19.46
CA ASP A 436 15.92 -2.95 -19.76
C ASP A 436 15.06 -4.19 -20.05
N TRP A 437 15.69 -5.22 -20.58
CA TRP A 437 15.11 -6.56 -20.61
C TRP A 437 14.91 -7.05 -19.18
N LEU A 438 13.75 -7.62 -18.88
CA LEU A 438 13.44 -8.26 -17.60
C LEU A 438 14.33 -9.49 -17.43
N LEU A 439 15.13 -9.49 -16.36
CA LEU A 439 16.02 -10.58 -15.98
C LEU A 439 15.46 -11.36 -14.79
N ASP A 440 15.75 -12.66 -14.75
CA ASP A 440 15.53 -13.50 -13.56
C ASP A 440 16.64 -13.33 -12.51
N THR A 441 17.68 -12.56 -12.83
CA THR A 441 18.81 -12.23 -11.95
C THR A 441 18.75 -10.77 -11.48
N PRO A 442 19.37 -10.43 -10.34
CA PRO A 442 19.41 -9.05 -9.87
C PRO A 442 20.15 -8.12 -10.83
N TYR A 443 19.66 -6.88 -10.95
CA TYR A 443 20.38 -5.78 -11.57
C TYR A 443 21.37 -5.21 -10.56
N THR A 444 22.57 -4.85 -11.03
CA THR A 444 23.64 -4.24 -10.22
C THR A 444 23.87 -2.76 -10.58
N ASP A 445 23.03 -2.22 -11.46
CA ASP A 445 23.00 -0.82 -11.88
C ASP A 445 21.58 -0.26 -11.76
N TYR A 446 21.49 1.06 -11.58
CA TYR A 446 20.24 1.79 -11.53
C TYR A 446 20.28 2.99 -12.47
N ALA A 447 19.26 3.14 -13.30
CA ALA A 447 19.17 4.19 -14.32
C ALA A 447 17.94 5.09 -14.17
N GLY A 448 17.06 4.81 -13.20
CA GLY A 448 15.87 5.62 -12.94
C GLY A 448 16.19 6.91 -12.16
N ALA A 449 15.16 7.69 -11.86
CA ALA A 449 15.30 8.83 -10.96
C ALA A 449 15.71 8.41 -9.54
N ASN A 450 16.63 9.17 -8.92
CA ASN A 450 17.21 8.82 -7.61
C ASN A 450 16.16 8.69 -6.49
N PHE A 451 15.11 9.51 -6.48
CA PHE A 451 14.05 9.47 -5.46
C PHE A 451 13.12 8.26 -5.61
N LEU A 452 13.20 7.53 -6.73
CA LEU A 452 12.48 6.29 -6.96
C LEU A 452 13.25 5.04 -6.54
N MET A 453 14.51 5.21 -6.11
CA MET A 453 15.42 4.10 -5.86
C MET A 453 14.89 3.21 -4.72
N PRO A 454 14.77 1.89 -4.93
CA PRO A 454 14.26 1.00 -3.90
C PRO A 454 15.34 0.75 -2.81
N PRO A 455 14.94 0.47 -1.56
CA PRO A 455 15.83 0.39 -0.40
C PRO A 455 16.90 -0.68 -0.58
N GLU A 456 16.57 -1.82 -1.16
CA GLU A 456 17.51 -2.92 -1.40
C GLU A 456 18.67 -2.52 -2.32
N PHE A 457 18.45 -1.60 -3.27
CA PHE A 457 19.54 -1.11 -4.10
C PHE A 457 20.42 -0.10 -3.34
N LEU A 458 19.83 0.78 -2.54
CA LEU A 458 20.58 1.70 -1.68
C LEU A 458 21.45 0.95 -0.66
N LEU A 459 20.92 -0.13 -0.08
CA LEU A 459 21.58 -0.92 0.96
C LEU A 459 22.58 -1.94 0.42
N HIS A 460 22.31 -2.52 -0.76
CA HIS A 460 23.05 -3.69 -1.25
C HIS A 460 23.58 -3.54 -2.68
N GLY A 461 23.33 -2.41 -3.35
CA GLY A 461 23.75 -2.17 -4.73
C GLY A 461 23.08 -3.07 -5.76
N LYS A 462 21.98 -3.76 -5.40
CA LYS A 462 21.26 -4.67 -6.28
C LYS A 462 19.76 -4.72 -6.02
N TYR A 463 18.96 -5.02 -7.05
CA TYR A 463 17.50 -5.21 -6.93
C TYR A 463 16.96 -6.18 -7.99
N MET A 464 15.75 -6.68 -7.75
CA MET A 464 14.98 -7.44 -8.74
C MET A 464 14.00 -6.52 -9.48
N GLY A 465 13.86 -6.71 -10.80
CA GLY A 465 13.12 -5.78 -11.66
C GLY A 465 11.65 -5.60 -11.28
N ILE A 466 10.92 -6.70 -11.02
CA ILE A 466 9.49 -6.63 -10.66
C ILE A 466 9.28 -5.97 -9.29
N PRO A 467 9.93 -6.41 -8.19
CA PRO A 467 9.79 -5.73 -6.90
C PRO A 467 10.14 -4.24 -6.90
N ALA A 468 11.15 -3.82 -7.68
CA ALA A 468 11.49 -2.40 -7.82
C ALA A 468 10.40 -1.62 -8.58
N THR A 469 9.77 -2.24 -9.59
CA THR A 469 8.62 -1.64 -10.28
C THR A 469 7.43 -1.46 -9.33
N ILE A 470 7.16 -2.44 -8.47
CA ILE A 470 6.09 -2.37 -7.46
C ILE A 470 6.36 -1.23 -6.46
N TRP A 471 7.61 -1.08 -6.01
CA TRP A 471 8.02 0.06 -5.18
C TRP A 471 7.70 1.41 -5.85
N ASN A 472 8.02 1.57 -7.14
CA ASN A 472 7.70 2.79 -7.88
C ASN A 472 6.19 3.03 -8.01
N LEU A 473 5.38 1.97 -8.12
CA LEU A 473 3.91 2.09 -8.10
C LEU A 473 3.40 2.62 -6.76
N GLY A 474 4.00 2.19 -5.64
CA GLY A 474 3.71 2.73 -4.30
C GLY A 474 4.02 4.22 -4.19
N ILE A 475 5.19 4.64 -4.71
CA ILE A 475 5.59 6.04 -4.75
C ILE A 475 4.60 6.88 -5.58
N ILE A 476 4.20 6.40 -6.76
CA ILE A 476 3.25 7.12 -7.61
C ILE A 476 1.89 7.24 -6.94
N LEU A 477 1.37 6.15 -6.37
CA LEU A 477 0.08 6.20 -5.66
C LEU A 477 0.10 7.25 -4.55
N TYR A 478 1.16 7.28 -3.73
CA TYR A 478 1.34 8.31 -2.72
C TYR A 478 1.38 9.72 -3.32
N ASN A 479 2.13 9.91 -4.40
CA ASN A 479 2.26 11.21 -5.06
C ASN A 479 0.92 11.74 -5.61
N LEU A 480 0.06 10.87 -6.15
CA LEU A 480 -1.27 11.26 -6.60
C LEU A 480 -2.14 11.81 -5.47
N LEU A 481 -2.01 11.23 -4.27
CA LEU A 481 -2.89 11.48 -3.12
C LEU A 481 -2.39 12.59 -2.20
N THR A 482 -1.11 12.95 -2.31
CA THR A 482 -0.50 13.98 -1.45
C THR A 482 0.07 15.15 -2.22
N GLY A 483 0.34 14.99 -3.51
CA GLY A 483 1.10 15.95 -4.30
C GLY A 483 2.61 15.99 -3.98
N ASP A 484 3.09 15.15 -3.07
CA ASP A 484 4.51 15.09 -2.64
C ASP A 484 5.06 13.66 -2.79
N PHE A 485 6.33 13.46 -2.51
CA PHE A 485 6.97 12.16 -2.51
C PHE A 485 7.08 11.60 -1.09
N PRO A 486 6.98 10.27 -0.91
CA PRO A 486 7.05 9.65 0.40
C PRO A 486 8.46 9.73 1.01
N ILE A 487 9.48 10.04 0.21
CA ILE A 487 10.89 9.97 0.57
C ILE A 487 11.56 11.27 0.15
N LYS A 488 12.15 11.98 1.12
CA LYS A 488 13.17 13.01 0.86
C LYS A 488 14.52 12.31 0.92
N ILE A 489 15.35 12.48 -0.10
CA ILE A 489 16.67 11.85 -0.18
C ILE A 489 17.60 12.55 0.82
N ASP A 490 17.46 12.23 2.09
CA ASP A 490 18.53 12.27 3.09
C ASP A 490 18.86 10.82 3.48
N ASN A 491 19.98 10.58 4.16
CA ASN A 491 20.52 9.24 4.52
C ASN A 491 19.55 8.34 5.35
N ASP A 492 18.37 8.86 5.63
CA ASP A 492 17.37 8.35 6.55
C ASP A 492 16.09 7.95 5.77
N LEU A 493 16.26 7.14 4.72
CA LEU A 493 15.15 6.50 3.97
C LEU A 493 14.11 5.87 4.91
N TYR A 494 14.59 5.29 6.02
CA TYR A 494 13.81 4.72 7.10
C TYR A 494 12.91 5.74 7.79
N PHE A 495 13.35 6.98 7.97
CA PHE A 495 12.57 8.05 8.62
C PHE A 495 11.58 8.73 7.66
N GLY A 496 11.86 8.75 6.35
CA GLY A 496 10.92 9.30 5.35
C GLY A 496 9.61 8.52 5.28
N LEU A 497 9.69 7.19 5.19
CA LEU A 497 8.52 6.30 5.17
C LEU A 497 7.74 6.28 6.50
N LEU A 498 8.37 6.66 7.63
CA LEU A 498 7.71 6.78 8.95
C LEU A 498 6.73 7.95 9.03
N ASN A 499 6.85 8.94 8.15
CA ASN A 499 6.02 10.14 8.14
C ASN A 499 4.86 10.06 7.14
N LEU A 500 4.61 8.90 6.54
CA LEU A 500 3.48 8.70 5.64
C LEU A 500 2.19 8.72 6.47
N GLN A 501 1.55 9.88 6.57
CA GLN A 501 0.21 10.04 7.10
C GLN A 501 -0.68 10.80 6.11
N PRO A 502 -0.86 10.28 4.88
CA PRO A 502 -1.79 10.89 3.96
C PRO A 502 -3.21 10.76 4.52
N ASP A 503 -4.02 11.80 4.37
CA ASP A 503 -5.44 11.77 4.73
C ASP A 503 -6.22 10.94 3.71
N VAL A 504 -6.17 9.61 3.86
CA VAL A 504 -6.71 8.61 2.93
C VAL A 504 -7.37 7.47 3.69
N SER A 505 -8.17 6.67 2.98
CA SER A 505 -8.82 5.47 3.50
C SER A 505 -7.81 4.44 4.01
N PRO A 506 -8.19 3.64 5.04
CA PRO A 506 -7.35 2.55 5.53
C PRO A 506 -6.89 1.59 4.43
N GLU A 507 -7.76 1.26 3.48
CA GLU A 507 -7.45 0.37 2.36
C GLU A 507 -6.43 1.00 1.40
N CYS A 508 -6.51 2.31 1.17
CA CYS A 508 -5.53 3.02 0.35
C CYS A 508 -4.17 3.04 1.02
N PHE A 509 -4.15 3.38 2.31
CA PHE A 509 -2.95 3.42 3.11
C PHE A 509 -2.27 2.04 3.15
N GLU A 510 -3.04 0.98 3.38
CA GLU A 510 -2.55 -0.40 3.39
C GLU A 510 -1.87 -0.77 2.05
N LEU A 511 -2.47 -0.40 0.92
CA LEU A 511 -1.90 -0.69 -0.41
C LEU A 511 -0.60 0.08 -0.67
N ILE A 512 -0.53 1.36 -0.28
CA ILE A 512 0.68 2.17 -0.37
C ILE A 512 1.79 1.47 0.41
N MET A 513 1.53 1.14 1.68
CA MET A 513 2.53 0.51 2.55
C MET A 513 2.93 -0.87 2.08
N TRP A 514 2.02 -1.65 1.49
CA TRP A 514 2.37 -2.95 0.92
C TRP A 514 3.31 -2.82 -0.28
N CYS A 515 3.08 -1.85 -1.16
CA CYS A 515 3.99 -1.56 -2.26
C CYS A 515 5.36 -1.06 -1.77
N LEU A 516 5.37 -0.29 -0.68
CA LEU A 516 6.56 0.29 -0.05
C LEU A 516 7.18 -0.61 1.05
N GLU A 517 6.87 -1.90 1.03
CA GLU A 517 7.50 -2.88 1.92
C GLU A 517 9.02 -2.91 1.70
N LEU A 518 9.79 -2.86 2.79
CA LEU A 518 11.25 -2.76 2.74
C LEU A 518 11.85 -4.04 2.15
N ASN A 519 11.29 -5.18 2.52
CA ASN A 519 11.67 -6.44 1.94
C ASN A 519 11.03 -6.57 0.54
N PRO A 520 11.81 -6.52 -0.56
CA PRO A 520 11.27 -6.60 -1.92
C PRO A 520 10.48 -7.88 -2.18
N GLU A 521 10.79 -8.94 -1.44
CA GLU A 521 10.14 -10.23 -1.57
C GLU A 521 8.71 -10.29 -1.04
N LEU A 522 8.33 -9.34 -0.19
CA LEU A 522 7.02 -9.30 0.45
C LEU A 522 6.09 -8.25 -0.17
N ARG A 523 6.60 -7.47 -1.11
CA ARG A 523 5.80 -6.58 -1.96
C ARG A 523 4.77 -7.38 -2.76
N PRO A 524 3.61 -6.79 -3.06
CA PRO A 524 2.55 -7.47 -3.80
C PRO A 524 2.96 -7.78 -5.24
N SER A 525 2.36 -8.80 -5.84
CA SER A 525 2.36 -8.97 -7.30
C SER A 525 1.45 -7.94 -7.98
N PHE A 526 1.53 -7.81 -9.31
CA PHE A 526 0.58 -6.96 -10.04
C PHE A 526 -0.87 -7.42 -9.87
N GLU A 527 -1.09 -8.73 -9.82
CA GLU A 527 -2.39 -9.34 -9.57
C GLU A 527 -2.91 -9.03 -8.16
N ASP A 528 -2.03 -9.08 -7.15
CA ASP A 528 -2.38 -8.69 -5.79
C ASP A 528 -2.79 -7.22 -5.70
N ILE A 529 -2.06 -6.32 -6.39
CA ILE A 529 -2.41 -4.90 -6.47
C ILE A 529 -3.78 -4.73 -7.13
N LEU A 530 -4.00 -5.32 -8.30
CA LEU A 530 -5.25 -5.15 -9.06
C LEU A 530 -6.47 -5.77 -8.37
N GLY A 531 -6.26 -6.81 -7.56
CA GLY A 531 -7.26 -7.44 -6.71
C GLY A 531 -7.31 -6.88 -5.29
N HIS A 532 -6.60 -5.78 -5.01
CA HIS A 532 -6.68 -5.11 -3.74
C HIS A 532 -8.03 -4.39 -3.62
N GLU A 533 -8.62 -4.42 -2.43
CA GLU A 533 -9.96 -3.88 -2.17
C GLU A 533 -10.08 -2.40 -2.43
N TRP A 534 -8.97 -1.68 -2.27
CA TRP A 534 -8.90 -0.29 -2.67
C TRP A 534 -9.30 -0.08 -4.14
N PHE A 535 -9.05 -1.04 -5.05
CA PHE A 535 -9.54 -0.97 -6.44
C PHE A 535 -10.99 -1.40 -6.63
N GLU A 536 -11.57 -2.12 -5.67
CA GLU A 536 -12.95 -2.60 -5.67
C GLU A 536 -13.93 -1.54 -5.12
N CYS A 537 -13.47 -0.72 -4.17
CA CYS A 537 -14.21 0.43 -3.64
C CYS A 537 -14.51 1.45 -4.75
N GLY A 538 -15.77 1.50 -5.21
CA GLY A 538 -16.24 2.43 -6.25
C GLY A 538 -17.05 1.82 -7.39
N PHE A 539 -17.34 0.51 -7.37
CA PHE A 539 -18.34 -0.08 -8.29
C PHE A 539 -19.80 0.20 -7.87
N GLN A 540 -20.03 0.75 -6.67
CA GLN A 540 -21.38 0.98 -6.14
C GLN A 540 -21.87 2.44 -6.20
N ASP A 541 -21.06 3.40 -6.64
CA ASP A 541 -21.52 4.78 -6.81
C ASP A 541 -22.11 5.02 -8.21
N ASN A 542 -23.44 4.89 -8.27
CA ASN A 542 -24.38 5.53 -9.21
C ASN A 542 -24.30 5.14 -10.70
N VAL A 543 -24.93 4.02 -11.05
CA VAL A 543 -25.86 4.00 -12.20
C VAL A 543 -27.25 4.28 -11.65
N GLN A 544 -27.58 5.56 -11.41
CA GLN A 544 -28.98 5.96 -11.42
C GLN A 544 -29.44 5.90 -12.88
N ILE A 545 -30.09 4.80 -13.24
CA ILE A 545 -30.90 4.72 -14.46
C ILE A 545 -31.91 5.88 -14.36
N PRO A 546 -31.95 6.83 -15.32
CA PRO A 546 -32.95 7.88 -15.30
C PRO A 546 -34.34 7.23 -15.33
N GLN A 547 -35.12 7.40 -14.26
CA GLN A 547 -36.52 7.02 -14.29
C GLN A 547 -37.23 7.88 -15.34
N ALA A 548 -37.86 7.23 -16.31
CA ALA A 548 -38.68 7.90 -17.32
C ALA A 548 -39.70 8.83 -16.64
N PRO A 549 -39.98 10.02 -17.22
CA PRO A 549 -40.87 10.99 -16.62
C PRO A 549 -42.26 10.37 -16.43
N LYS A 550 -42.73 10.32 -15.19
CA LYS A 550 -44.10 9.93 -14.85
C LYS A 550 -45.04 10.90 -15.56
N THR A 551 -45.76 10.41 -16.56
CA THR A 551 -46.85 11.11 -17.23
C THR A 551 -47.82 11.66 -16.19
N GLY A 552 -47.93 12.99 -16.15
CA GLY A 552 -48.78 13.71 -15.23
C GLY A 552 -50.24 13.27 -15.37
N LYS A 553 -50.83 12.86 -14.24
CA LYS A 553 -52.28 12.77 -14.13
C LYS A 553 -52.85 14.19 -14.20
N SER A 554 -53.69 14.41 -15.21
CA SER A 554 -54.61 15.52 -15.36
C SER A 554 -55.21 15.96 -14.02
N ARG A 555 -54.98 17.22 -13.64
CA ARG A 555 -55.74 17.91 -12.60
C ARG A 555 -56.70 18.87 -13.29
N ASN A 556 -57.98 18.60 -13.08
CA ASN A 556 -59.14 19.38 -13.48
C ASN A 556 -58.97 20.89 -13.22
N ALA A 557 -59.17 21.68 -14.27
CA ALA A 557 -59.45 23.10 -14.18
C ALA A 557 -60.94 23.30 -13.81
N LYS A 558 -61.19 23.99 -12.69
CA LYS A 558 -62.43 24.70 -12.40
C LYS A 558 -62.10 25.97 -11.63
N ARG A 559 -62.31 27.13 -12.28
CA ARG A 559 -62.74 28.42 -11.72
C ARG A 559 -62.83 29.40 -12.89
N ASP A 560 -64.04 29.67 -13.35
CA ASP A 560 -64.89 30.80 -12.93
C ASP A 560 -64.58 32.05 -13.77
N GLU A 561 -65.29 32.17 -14.89
CA GLU A 561 -65.57 33.44 -15.54
C GLU A 561 -66.73 34.13 -14.81
N ARG A 562 -66.44 35.29 -14.23
CA ARG A 562 -67.42 36.37 -14.06
C ARG A 562 -66.75 37.70 -14.40
N ARG A 563 -67.34 38.37 -15.39
CA ARG A 563 -67.11 39.71 -15.95
C ARG A 563 -66.14 39.81 -17.11
#